data_AF-A0A937KKB0-F1
#
_entry.id   AF-A0A937KKB0-F1
#
_cell.length_a   1.000
_cell.length_b   1.000
_cell.length_c   1.000
_cell.angle_alpha   90.00
_cell.angle_beta   90.00
_cell.angle_gamma   90.00
#
_symmetry.space_group_name_H-M   'P 1'
#
loop_
_entity.id
_entity.type
_entity.pdbx_description
1 polymer ?
#
loop_
_entity_poly.entity_id
_entity_poly.type
_entity_poly.pdbx_seq_one_letter_code
_entity_poly.pdbx_strand_id
1 'polypeptide(L)' 'GTLTLVDNLTAECPCDGQQFLLFDGQPLDGPTAWGLKPYQVGYDGVALYISN' A
#
# COMPACT_ATOMS: atom_id res chain seq x y z
N GLY A 1 4.50 11.05 -4.00
CA GLY A 1 3.83 10.58 -5.23
C GLY A 1 2.84 9.49 -4.86
N THR A 2 1.94 9.14 -5.77
CA THR A 2 1.06 7.96 -5.61
C THR A 2 1.87 6.70 -5.90
N LEU A 3 1.69 5.65 -5.08
CA LEU A 3 2.35 4.36 -5.32
C LEU A 3 1.78 3.68 -6.58
N THR A 4 2.62 2.92 -7.28
CA THR A 4 2.24 2.14 -8.46
C THR A 4 2.16 0.66 -8.14
N LEU A 5 1.15 -0.04 -8.66
CA LEU A 5 1.00 -1.48 -8.53
C LEU A 5 1.94 -2.21 -9.49
N VAL A 6 2.73 -3.17 -8.99
CA VAL A 6 3.72 -3.90 -9.81
C VAL A 6 3.24 -5.31 -10.18
N ASP A 7 2.67 -6.06 -9.23
CA ASP A 7 2.34 -7.49 -9.40
C ASP A 7 1.05 -7.93 -8.68
N ASN A 8 0.12 -7.01 -8.44
CA ASN A 8 -1.10 -7.20 -7.62
C ASN A 8 -0.86 -7.54 -6.14
N LEU A 9 0.38 -7.65 -5.68
CA LEU A 9 0.75 -7.94 -4.30
C LEU A 9 1.58 -6.82 -3.68
N THR A 10 2.31 -6.08 -4.51
CA THR A 10 3.23 -5.03 -4.09
C THR A 10 2.87 -3.68 -4.70
N ALA A 11 3.12 -2.65 -3.91
CA ALA A 11 3.08 -1.26 -4.32
C ALA A 11 4.49 -0.67 -4.29
N GLU A 12 4.88 0.00 -5.36
CA GLU A 12 6.20 0.61 -5.52
C GLU A 12 6.12 2.14 -5.43
N CYS A 13 7.07 2.72 -4.71
CA CYS A 13 7.26 4.16 -4.64
C CYS A 13 8.02 4.65 -5.88
N PRO A 14 7.44 5.55 -6.69
CA PRO A 14 8.08 6.02 -7.92
C PRO A 14 9.30 6.93 -7.67
N CYS A 15 9.55 7.34 -6.42
CA CYS A 15 10.65 8.23 -6.09
C CYS A 15 11.98 7.48 -5.89
N ASP A 16 11.92 6.29 -5.30
CA ASP A 16 13.08 5.54 -4.80
C ASP A 16 13.01 4.03 -5.08
N GLY A 17 11.94 3.56 -5.73
CA GLY A 17 11.73 2.14 -6.04
C GLY A 17 11.38 1.29 -4.82
N GLN A 18 11.10 1.89 -3.65
CA GLN A 18 10.76 1.12 -2.47
C GLN A 18 9.45 0.36 -2.66
N GLN A 19 9.45 -0.92 -2.29
CA GLN A 19 8.28 -1.77 -2.37
C GLN A 19 7.65 -2.01 -0.99
N PHE A 20 6.32 -2.14 -1.00
CA PHE A 20 5.50 -2.45 0.16
C PHE A 20 4.50 -3.53 -0.18
N LEU A 21 4.22 -4.43 0.76
CA LEU A 21 3.11 -5.38 0.63
C LEU A 21 1.77 -4.63 0.71
N LEU A 22 0.88 -4.85 -0.25
CA LEU A 22 -0.45 -4.21 -0.27
C LEU A 22 -1.36 -4.68 0.86
N PHE A 23 -1.15 -5.90 1.35
CA PHE A 23 -2.03 -6.53 2.33
C PHE A 23 -1.94 -5.86 3.72
N ASP A 24 -0.73 -5.60 4.20
CA ASP A 24 -0.47 -5.10 5.55
C ASP A 24 0.42 -3.85 5.59
N GLY A 25 0.90 -3.39 4.44
CA GLY A 25 1.78 -2.23 4.34
C GLY A 25 3.21 -2.51 4.77
N GLN A 26 3.62 -3.77 4.96
CA GLN A 26 4.98 -4.11 5.36
C GLN A 26 5.99 -3.58 4.33
N PRO A 27 7.07 -2.90 4.76
CA PRO A 27 8.13 -2.50 3.86
C PRO A 27 8.95 -3.73 3.45
N LEU A 28 9.22 -3.85 2.15
CA LEU A 28 10.16 -4.82 1.59
C LEU A 28 11.54 -4.16 1.45
N ASP A 29 12.35 -4.61 0.49
CA ASP A 29 13.65 -4.00 0.22
C ASP A 29 13.50 -2.52 -0.14
N GLY A 30 14.23 -1.67 0.57
CA GLY A 30 14.20 -0.24 0.34
C GLY A 30 14.79 0.62 1.47
N PRO A 31 14.81 1.95 1.27
CA PRO A 31 15.41 2.91 2.19
C PRO A 31 14.69 3.05 3.55
N THR A 32 13.39 2.76 3.65
CA THR A 32 12.66 2.83 4.94
C THR A 32 12.28 1.46 5.50
N ALA A 33 12.48 1.30 6.80
CA ALA A 33 11.98 0.15 7.57
C ALA A 33 10.56 0.39 8.13
N TRP A 34 9.93 1.52 7.81
CA TRP A 34 8.62 1.89 8.34
C TRP A 34 7.52 1.44 7.38
N GLY A 35 6.54 0.71 7.89
CA GLY A 35 5.38 0.27 7.11
C GLY A 35 4.39 1.39 6.82
N LEU A 36 3.52 1.14 5.83
CA LEU A 36 2.40 2.02 5.50
C LEU A 36 1.37 1.99 6.63
N LYS A 37 0.69 3.13 6.83
CA LYS A 37 -0.41 3.20 7.78
C LYS A 37 -1.59 2.37 7.24
N PRO A 38 -2.08 1.35 7.96
CA PRO A 38 -3.27 0.63 7.55
C PRO A 38 -4.51 1.51 7.73
N TYR A 39 -5.47 1.35 6.81
CA TYR A 39 -6.78 2.00 6.88
C TYR A 39 -7.85 0.91 6.93
N GLN A 40 -8.91 1.15 7.69
CA GLN A 40 -10.05 0.24 7.67
C GLN A 40 -10.85 0.47 6.39
N VAL A 41 -11.13 -0.62 5.68
CA VAL A 41 -11.89 -0.60 4.44
C VAL A 41 -13.15 -1.45 4.56
N GLY A 42 -14.26 -0.92 4.06
CA GLY A 42 -15.52 -1.63 3.95
C GLY A 42 -16.00 -1.61 2.50
N TYR A 43 -16.65 -2.68 2.06
CA TYR A 43 -17.34 -2.74 0.78
C TYR A 43 -18.72 -3.35 0.98
N ASP A 44 -19.77 -2.62 0.58
CA ASP A 44 -21.17 -3.05 0.74
C ASP A 44 -21.78 -3.64 -0.55
N GLY A 45 -20.98 -3.85 -1.59
CA GLY A 45 -21.46 -4.26 -2.92
C GLY A 45 -21.69 -3.11 -3.89
N VAL A 46 -21.69 -1.85 -3.43
CA VAL A 46 -21.90 -0.66 -4.27
C VAL A 46 -20.73 0.31 -4.14
N ALA A 47 -20.28 0.59 -2.93
CA ALA A 47 -19.25 1.58 -2.67
C ALA A 47 -18.15 1.06 -1.73
N LEU A 48 -16.94 1.57 -1.96
CA LEU A 48 -15.80 1.39 -1.08
C LEU A 48 -15.78 2.53 -0.04
N TYR A 49 -15.66 2.16 1.23
CA TYR A 49 -15.54 3.08 2.35
C TYR A 49 -14.16 2.94 2.97
N ILE A 50 -13.53 4.06 3.28
CA ILE A 50 -12.21 4.11 3.92
C ILE A 50 -12.32 4.98 5.18
N SER A 51 -11.90 4.47 6.33
CA SER A 51 -11.90 5.19 7.61
C SER A 51 -10.52 5.14 8.30
N ASN A 52 -10.31 6.09 9.21
CA ASN A 52 -9.09 6.25 10.03
C ASN A 52 -9.44 6.19 11.51
#